data_AF-A0AAV1JC90-F1
#
_entry.id   AF-A0AAV1JC90-F1
#
_cell.length_a   1.000
_cell.length_b   1.000
_cell.length_c   1.000
_cell.angle_alpha   90.00
_cell.angle_beta   90.00
_cell.angle_gamma   90.00
#
_symmetry.space_group_name_H-M   'P 1'
#
loop_
_entity.id
_entity.type
_entity.pdbx_description
1 polymer ?
#
loop_
_entity_poly.entity_id
_entity_poly.type
_entity_poly.pdbx_seq_one_letter_code
_entity_poly.pdbx_strand_id
1 'polypeptide(L)'
;MQAPRARVERVVYSVDDGEPSFGQIGQGIIKTAPIAINRDEFLQAFRDLSFDRYQLQLKNNLLHRRLGEYYKKLDHVLKPLEGALDLEEKYQQKLFSYEELQLKEEREMQDIKRKLEAVQFKYEDKLEHVEKNFNNLQQLEKSTGTGLIYSKKGKPIADKTVERFLTLQRRKSEQASALCLRYIRCRNAVAELEIIVRKLECLGPGLYVAQYEQLHIDNQNFMTKIEEREDELIKNRSKCTEHNQMLAHIREKMHHTDEVIDFAECDLGDAEIEVLRAREDLGSIKSRRDKLRWSLQGERLKAGLLTRKDLLRDYQDATDEVVQLREKKAQLQTEIKNITNQVRDARKQMCASHTNIENEVVKDEKP
;
A
#
# COMPACT_ATOMS: atom_id res chain seq x y z
N MET A 1 47.30 33.65 14.25
CA MET A 1 48.57 32.98 14.57
C MET A 1 49.39 32.90 13.29
N GLN A 2 50.43 33.71 13.20
CA GLN A 2 51.30 33.87 12.04
C GLN A 2 52.37 32.78 12.06
N ALA A 3 52.42 31.94 11.02
CA ALA A 3 53.51 31.00 10.80
C ALA A 3 54.68 31.71 10.08
N PRO A 4 55.94 31.53 10.53
CA PRO A 4 57.09 32.18 9.91
C PRO A 4 57.48 31.46 8.60
N ARG A 5 57.69 32.27 7.54
CA ARG A 5 58.23 31.84 6.24
C ARG A 5 59.71 31.50 6.38
N ALA A 6 60.09 30.28 6.03
CA ALA A 6 61.49 29.88 5.89
C ALA A 6 62.11 30.50 4.63
N ARG A 7 63.29 31.11 4.81
CA ARG A 7 64.12 31.75 3.79
C ARG A 7 64.92 30.67 3.06
N VAL A 8 64.62 30.44 1.79
CA VAL A 8 65.41 29.56 0.91
C VAL A 8 66.50 30.40 0.26
N GLU A 9 67.74 30.28 0.73
CA GLU A 9 68.91 30.83 0.05
C GLU A 9 69.35 29.86 -1.07
N ARG A 10 69.22 30.32 -2.31
CA ARG A 10 69.78 29.65 -3.49
C ARG A 10 71.30 29.81 -3.47
N VAL A 11 72.02 28.71 -3.32
CA VAL A 11 73.45 28.65 -3.64
C VAL A 11 73.56 28.47 -5.15
N VAL A 12 74.04 29.53 -5.82
CA VAL A 12 74.40 29.52 -7.24
C VAL A 12 75.77 28.84 -7.34
N TYR A 13 75.83 27.65 -7.93
CA TYR A 13 77.08 27.04 -8.34
C TYR A 13 77.48 27.62 -9.70
N SER A 14 78.50 28.46 -9.71
CA SER A 14 79.25 28.81 -10.91
C SER A 14 80.14 27.63 -11.29
N VAL A 15 79.75 26.93 -12.37
CA VAL A 15 80.59 26.00 -13.11
C VAL A 15 81.54 26.85 -13.94
N ASP A 16 82.84 26.75 -13.68
CA ASP A 16 83.86 27.25 -14.61
C ASP A 16 84.73 26.06 -15.00
N ASP A 17 84.70 25.79 -16.31
CA ASP A 17 85.32 24.67 -16.99
C ASP A 17 86.83 24.90 -17.16
N GLY A 18 87.62 23.93 -16.73
CA GLY A 18 89.07 23.91 -16.94
C GLY A 18 89.64 22.52 -16.71
N GLU A 19 89.67 21.72 -17.78
CA GLU A 19 90.32 20.41 -17.86
C GLU A 19 91.83 20.44 -17.48
N PRO A 20 92.41 19.31 -17.06
CA PRO A 20 93.55 19.28 -16.14
C PRO A 20 94.91 19.36 -16.86
N SER A 21 95.81 20.19 -16.34
CA SER A 21 97.22 20.19 -16.74
C SER A 21 98.09 19.58 -15.63
N PHE A 22 98.60 18.39 -15.90
CA PHE A 22 99.66 17.75 -15.14
C PHE A 22 100.97 18.52 -15.33
N GLY A 23 101.47 19.17 -14.28
CA GLY A 23 102.73 19.91 -14.30
C GLY A 23 103.32 20.02 -12.91
N GLN A 24 104.50 19.44 -12.73
CA GLN A 24 105.31 19.48 -11.51
C GLN A 24 105.54 20.92 -11.04
N ILE A 25 105.31 21.22 -9.76
CA ILE A 25 105.69 22.50 -9.16
C ILE A 25 106.59 22.25 -7.96
N GLY A 26 107.88 22.16 -8.25
CA GLY A 26 108.94 22.48 -7.31
C GLY A 26 109.73 23.64 -7.87
N GLN A 27 109.32 24.88 -7.56
CA GLN A 27 110.15 26.09 -7.49
C GLN A 27 109.25 27.31 -7.27
N GLY A 28 109.26 27.82 -6.04
CA GLY A 28 108.47 28.98 -5.63
C GLY A 28 108.73 29.31 -4.17
N ILE A 29 110.01 29.46 -3.81
CA ILE A 29 110.44 29.89 -2.48
C ILE A 29 110.04 31.36 -2.32
N ILE A 30 108.88 31.59 -1.71
CA ILE A 30 108.52 32.89 -1.15
C ILE A 30 108.94 32.85 0.32
N LYS A 31 109.85 33.75 0.68
CA LYS A 31 110.39 33.95 2.03
C LYS A 31 109.25 34.24 3.01
N THR A 32 108.82 33.24 3.77
CA THR A 32 107.97 33.43 4.96
C THR A 32 108.86 33.55 6.18
N ALA A 33 108.58 34.56 7.01
CA ALA A 33 109.22 34.82 8.31
C ALA A 33 109.38 33.53 9.14
N PRO A 34 110.40 33.43 10.02
CA PRO A 34 110.58 32.27 10.86
C PRO A 34 109.40 32.22 11.84
N ILE A 35 108.42 31.36 11.55
CA ILE A 35 107.41 30.97 12.53
C ILE A 35 108.19 30.26 13.63
N ALA A 36 108.35 30.91 14.77
CA ALA A 36 108.84 30.29 15.98
C ALA A 36 107.79 29.25 16.40
N ILE A 37 107.89 28.05 15.85
CA ILE A 37 107.04 26.91 16.22
C ILE A 37 107.49 26.53 17.64
N ASN A 38 106.73 26.95 18.65
CA ASN A 38 106.89 26.52 20.02
C ASN A 38 106.59 25.02 20.10
N ARG A 39 107.62 24.20 19.90
CA ARG A 39 107.53 22.73 19.87
C ARG A 39 106.81 22.17 21.10
N ASP A 40 107.01 22.80 22.25
CA ASP A 40 106.42 22.34 23.51
C ASP A 40 104.92 22.60 23.57
N GLU A 41 104.43 23.72 23.04
CA GLU A 41 102.97 24.00 22.94
C GLU A 41 102.27 23.01 22.00
N PHE A 42 102.89 22.68 20.86
CA PHE A 42 102.34 21.68 19.93
C PHE A 42 102.39 20.26 20.49
N LEU A 43 103.44 19.91 21.23
CA LEU A 43 103.52 18.62 21.91
C LEU A 43 102.48 18.50 23.03
N GLN A 44 102.21 19.59 23.73
CA GLN A 44 101.18 19.65 24.77
C GLN A 44 99.78 19.55 24.15
N ALA A 45 99.50 20.33 23.10
CA ALA A 45 98.25 20.23 22.35
C ALA A 45 98.02 18.83 21.74
N PHE A 46 99.08 18.17 21.23
CA PHE A 46 98.97 16.80 20.74
C PHE A 46 98.66 15.79 21.86
N ARG A 47 99.25 15.96 23.05
CA ARG A 47 98.93 15.13 24.22
C ARG A 47 97.48 15.32 24.66
N ASP A 48 97.03 16.56 24.74
CA ASP A 48 95.66 16.91 25.13
C ASP A 48 94.64 16.38 24.11
N LEU A 49 94.87 16.61 22.81
CA LEU A 49 94.02 16.08 21.74
C LEU A 49 94.04 14.54 21.67
N SER A 50 95.18 13.91 21.94
CA SER A 50 95.26 12.44 21.98
C SER A 50 94.48 11.87 23.16
N PHE A 51 94.52 12.55 24.31
CA PHE A 51 93.74 12.20 25.48
C PHE A 51 92.24 12.38 25.20
N ASP A 52 91.84 13.51 24.61
CA ASP A 52 90.44 13.77 24.23
C ASP A 52 89.93 12.77 23.21
N ARG A 53 90.74 12.40 22.22
CA ARG A 53 90.40 11.35 21.25
C ARG A 53 90.17 10.01 21.95
N TYR A 54 91.01 9.66 22.91
CA TYR A 54 90.86 8.43 23.69
C TYR A 54 89.59 8.45 24.56
N GLN A 55 89.30 9.57 25.22
CA GLN A 55 88.08 9.76 26.00
C GLN A 55 86.82 9.69 25.13
N LEU A 56 86.85 10.32 23.96
CA LEU A 56 85.76 10.25 22.98
C LEU A 56 85.57 8.84 22.46
N GLN A 57 86.65 8.11 22.17
CA GLN A 57 86.58 6.72 21.73
C GLN A 57 85.99 5.81 22.81
N LEU A 58 86.34 6.00 24.09
CA LEU A 58 85.73 5.29 25.21
C LEU A 58 84.23 5.59 25.34
N LYS A 59 83.83 6.88 25.27
CA LYS A 59 82.42 7.28 25.30
C LYS A 59 81.64 6.70 24.12
N ASN A 60 82.21 6.77 22.93
CA ASN A 60 81.60 6.25 21.71
C ASN A 60 81.43 4.72 21.78
N ASN A 61 82.44 3.99 22.26
CA ASN A 61 82.34 2.55 22.52
C ASN A 61 81.27 2.21 23.59
N LEU A 62 81.18 3.00 24.65
CA LEU A 62 80.15 2.84 25.68
C LEU A 62 78.74 3.08 25.11
N LEU A 63 78.57 4.12 24.30
CA LEU A 63 77.31 4.44 23.64
C LEU A 63 76.94 3.38 22.62
N HIS A 64 77.89 2.84 21.84
CA HIS A 64 77.63 1.73 20.93
C HIS A 64 77.23 0.45 21.68
N ARG A 65 77.85 0.15 22.83
CA ARG A 65 77.39 -0.96 23.68
C ARG A 65 75.99 -0.71 24.22
N ARG A 66 75.71 0.49 24.73
CA ARG A 66 74.37 0.86 25.22
C ARG A 66 73.32 0.81 24.12
N LEU A 67 73.65 1.27 22.91
CA LEU A 67 72.79 1.15 21.73
C LEU A 67 72.55 -0.32 21.39
N GLY A 68 73.59 -1.17 21.39
CA GLY A 68 73.44 -2.61 21.20
C GLY A 68 72.53 -3.27 22.24
N GLU A 69 72.63 -2.87 23.51
CA GLU A 69 71.72 -3.33 24.58
C GLU A 69 70.29 -2.81 24.41
N TYR A 70 70.12 -1.56 23.97
CA TYR A 70 68.82 -0.98 23.68
C TYR A 70 68.15 -1.65 22.48
N TYR A 71 68.89 -1.89 21.40
CA TYR A 71 68.38 -2.55 20.21
C TYR A 71 68.04 -4.03 20.46
N LYS A 72 68.79 -4.75 21.30
CA LYS A 72 68.42 -6.10 21.78
C LYS A 72 67.10 -6.14 22.55
N LYS A 73 66.71 -5.04 23.21
CA LYS A 73 65.41 -4.94 23.92
C LYS A 73 64.25 -4.56 22.99
N LEU A 74 64.55 -4.12 21.77
CA LEU A 74 63.60 -3.63 20.77
C LEU A 74 63.60 -4.52 19.52
N ASP A 75 63.58 -5.85 19.70
CA ASP A 75 63.47 -6.83 18.59
C ASP A 75 62.28 -6.56 17.64
N HIS A 76 61.29 -5.82 18.09
CA HIS A 76 60.10 -5.37 17.36
C HIS A 76 60.36 -4.20 16.38
N VAL A 77 61.41 -3.42 16.60
CA VAL A 77 61.76 -2.22 15.78
C VAL A 77 62.74 -2.59 14.66
N LEU A 78 63.45 -3.71 14.80
CA LEU A 78 64.35 -4.28 13.78
C LEU A 78 63.66 -5.26 12.83
N LYS A 79 62.39 -5.62 13.08
CA LYS A 79 61.59 -6.31 12.07
C LYS A 79 61.37 -5.32 10.92
N PRO A 80 61.79 -5.64 9.68
CA PRO A 80 61.33 -4.89 8.52
C PRO A 80 59.82 -4.79 8.63
N LEU A 81 59.27 -3.58 8.63
CA LEU A 81 57.83 -3.39 8.65
C LEU A 81 57.27 -4.26 7.53
N GLU A 82 56.34 -5.16 7.83
CA GLU A 82 55.81 -6.10 6.85
C GLU A 82 55.16 -5.27 5.72
N GLY A 83 55.72 -5.32 4.51
CA GLY A 83 55.34 -4.41 3.42
C GLY A 83 56.02 -3.03 3.43
N ALA A 84 57.19 -2.86 4.09
CA ALA A 84 57.98 -1.62 4.05
C ALA A 84 58.33 -1.22 2.60
N LEU A 85 58.70 -2.21 1.78
CA LEU A 85 58.96 -2.02 0.36
C LEU A 85 57.68 -1.61 -0.38
N ASP A 86 56.54 -2.26 -0.12
CA ASP A 86 55.25 -1.86 -0.71
C ASP A 86 54.80 -0.44 -0.30
N LEU A 87 55.08 -0.04 0.94
CA LEU A 87 54.77 1.31 1.43
C LEU A 87 55.71 2.35 0.82
N GLU A 88 56.98 2.00 0.66
CA GLU A 88 57.98 2.82 -0.03
C GLU A 88 57.63 2.96 -1.51
N GLU A 89 57.27 1.88 -2.20
CA GLU A 89 56.79 1.91 -3.58
C GLU A 89 55.51 2.74 -3.74
N LYS A 90 54.53 2.59 -2.85
CA LYS A 90 53.31 3.43 -2.84
C LYS A 90 53.64 4.90 -2.57
N TYR A 91 54.61 5.18 -1.70
CA TYR A 91 55.06 6.53 -1.43
C TYR A 91 55.80 7.14 -2.62
N GLN A 92 56.68 6.37 -3.28
CA GLN A 92 57.34 6.74 -4.52
C GLN A 92 56.33 6.98 -5.65
N GLN A 93 55.34 6.13 -5.82
CA GLN A 93 54.25 6.34 -6.78
C GLN A 93 53.47 7.62 -6.50
N LYS A 94 53.19 7.93 -5.24
CA LYS A 94 52.56 9.21 -4.85
C LYS A 94 53.47 10.41 -5.15
N LEU A 95 54.77 10.30 -4.88
CA LEU A 95 55.77 11.31 -5.22
C LEU A 95 55.82 11.57 -6.73
N PHE A 96 55.87 10.52 -7.55
CA PHE A 96 55.81 10.64 -9.02
C PHE A 96 54.50 11.27 -9.47
N SER A 97 53.36 10.86 -8.92
CA SER A 97 52.07 11.47 -9.26
C SER A 97 52.01 12.95 -8.89
N TYR A 98 52.67 13.35 -7.79
CA TYR A 98 52.76 14.73 -7.34
C TYR A 98 53.69 15.55 -8.24
N GLU A 99 54.84 15.00 -8.61
CA GLU A 99 55.77 15.61 -9.58
C GLU A 99 55.09 15.80 -10.94
N GLU A 100 54.34 14.79 -11.42
CA GLU A 100 53.53 14.92 -12.64
C GLU A 100 52.49 16.03 -12.52
N LEU A 101 51.84 16.17 -11.37
CA LEU A 101 50.88 17.26 -11.13
C LEU A 101 51.57 18.62 -11.10
N GLN A 102 52.73 18.74 -10.44
CA GLN A 102 53.52 19.98 -10.44
C GLN A 102 53.95 20.36 -11.85
N LEU A 103 54.47 19.41 -12.63
CA LEU A 103 54.88 19.66 -14.01
C LEU A 103 53.68 20.04 -14.90
N LYS A 104 52.48 19.48 -14.64
CA LYS A 104 51.25 19.89 -15.34
C LYS A 104 50.85 21.31 -14.96
N GLU A 105 50.85 21.64 -13.68
CA GLU A 105 50.55 22.99 -13.19
C GLU A 105 51.53 24.02 -13.77
N GLU A 106 52.84 23.73 -13.77
CA GLU A 106 53.85 24.63 -14.34
C GLU A 106 53.61 24.86 -15.84
N ARG A 107 53.30 23.81 -16.60
CA ARG A 107 52.96 23.91 -18.03
C ARG A 107 51.71 24.77 -18.24
N GLU A 108 50.64 24.51 -17.50
CA GLU A 108 49.39 25.26 -17.58
C GLU A 108 49.61 26.74 -17.22
N MET A 109 50.38 27.02 -16.16
CA MET A 109 50.73 28.37 -15.75
C MET A 109 51.56 29.10 -16.81
N GLN A 110 52.54 28.42 -17.44
CA GLN A 110 53.31 28.99 -18.55
C GLN A 110 52.42 29.29 -19.75
N ASP A 111 51.50 28.38 -20.09
CA ASP A 111 50.57 28.58 -21.21
C ASP A 111 49.58 29.71 -20.95
N ILE A 112 49.05 29.83 -19.73
CA ILE A 112 48.19 30.95 -19.32
C ILE A 112 48.96 32.27 -19.42
N LYS A 113 50.20 32.33 -18.92
CA LYS A 113 51.05 33.53 -19.02
C LYS A 113 51.28 33.94 -20.47
N ARG A 114 51.68 33.00 -21.34
CA ARG A 114 51.88 33.26 -22.77
C ARG A 114 50.61 33.78 -23.45
N LYS A 115 49.46 33.18 -23.15
CA LYS A 115 48.16 33.63 -23.68
C LYS A 115 47.80 35.04 -23.18
N LEU A 116 48.08 35.33 -21.91
CA LEU A 116 47.82 36.63 -21.30
C LEU A 116 48.70 37.73 -21.91
N GLU A 117 49.99 37.45 -22.08
CA GLU A 117 50.94 38.33 -22.78
C GLU A 117 50.50 38.59 -24.23
N ALA A 118 50.08 37.54 -24.95
CA ALA A 118 49.58 37.69 -26.32
C ALA A 118 48.29 38.56 -26.40
N VAL A 119 47.41 38.47 -25.41
CA VAL A 119 46.20 39.32 -25.32
C VAL A 119 46.57 40.76 -24.95
N GLN A 120 47.51 40.96 -24.02
CA GLN A 120 48.02 42.28 -23.65
C GLN A 120 48.63 42.99 -24.85
N PHE A 121 49.53 42.31 -25.57
CA PHE A 121 50.15 42.88 -26.78
C PHE A 121 49.10 43.28 -27.83
N LYS A 122 48.12 42.41 -28.10
CA LYS A 122 47.01 42.73 -29.02
C LYS A 122 46.13 43.88 -28.54
N TYR A 123 45.99 44.05 -27.22
CA TYR A 123 45.23 45.14 -26.64
C TYR A 123 45.97 46.47 -26.79
N GLU A 124 47.26 46.49 -26.45
CA GLU A 124 48.12 47.67 -26.57
C GLU A 124 48.24 48.15 -28.02
N ASP A 125 48.47 47.23 -28.96
CA ASP A 125 48.55 47.54 -30.40
C ASP A 125 47.23 48.15 -30.93
N LYS A 126 46.08 47.57 -30.55
CA LYS A 126 44.77 48.12 -30.90
C LYS A 126 44.53 49.49 -30.28
N LEU A 127 44.92 49.69 -29.03
CA LEU A 127 44.76 50.95 -28.32
C LEU A 127 45.60 52.05 -28.99
N GLU A 128 46.86 51.76 -29.29
CA GLU A 128 47.75 52.68 -30.02
C GLU A 128 47.18 53.02 -31.40
N HIS A 129 46.66 52.02 -32.14
CA HIS A 129 46.06 52.27 -33.44
C HIS A 129 44.80 53.14 -33.36
N VAL A 130 43.93 52.91 -32.36
CA VAL A 130 42.73 53.72 -32.12
C VAL A 130 43.10 55.15 -31.73
N GLU A 131 44.08 55.33 -30.85
CA GLU A 131 44.55 56.66 -30.44
C GLU A 131 45.14 57.44 -31.61
N LYS A 132 45.99 56.80 -32.45
CA LYS A 132 46.51 57.41 -33.68
C LYS A 132 45.38 57.83 -34.61
N ASN A 133 44.43 56.96 -34.88
CA ASN A 133 43.29 57.26 -35.74
C ASN A 133 42.43 58.41 -35.18
N PHE A 134 42.19 58.41 -33.87
CA PHE A 134 41.43 59.45 -33.20
C PHE A 134 42.15 60.81 -33.24
N ASN A 135 43.46 60.84 -33.00
CA ASN A 135 44.26 62.05 -33.11
C ASN A 135 44.29 62.59 -34.54
N ASN A 136 44.43 61.71 -35.55
CA ASN A 136 44.37 62.10 -36.96
C ASN A 136 43.01 62.72 -37.32
N LEU A 137 41.91 62.13 -36.83
CA LEU A 137 40.57 62.68 -37.00
C LEU A 137 40.43 64.05 -36.34
N GLN A 138 40.92 64.23 -35.11
CA GLN A 138 40.91 65.55 -34.46
C GLN A 138 41.73 66.60 -35.21
N GLN A 139 42.86 66.21 -35.81
CA GLN A 139 43.68 67.12 -36.62
C GLN A 139 42.95 67.54 -37.90
N LEU A 140 42.27 66.60 -38.58
CA LEU A 140 41.44 66.89 -39.75
C LEU A 140 40.26 67.79 -39.39
N GLU A 141 39.57 67.50 -38.29
CA GLU A 141 38.47 68.35 -37.80
C GLU A 141 38.96 69.75 -37.42
N LYS A 142 40.17 69.87 -36.85
CA LYS A 142 40.80 71.16 -36.54
C LYS A 142 41.11 71.95 -37.81
N SER A 143 41.78 71.34 -38.79
CA SER A 143 42.17 72.01 -40.05
C SER A 143 40.97 72.39 -40.91
N THR A 144 39.94 71.54 -40.95
CA THR A 144 38.70 71.83 -41.66
C THR A 144 37.85 72.86 -40.90
N GLY A 145 37.95 72.86 -39.57
CA GLY A 145 37.25 73.78 -38.68
C GLY A 145 37.76 75.22 -38.74
N THR A 146 39.08 75.38 -38.86
CA THR A 146 39.73 76.69 -39.01
C THR A 146 39.34 77.32 -40.35
N GLY A 147 38.65 78.46 -40.30
CA GLY A 147 38.18 79.17 -41.50
C GLY A 147 36.73 78.88 -41.90
N LEU A 148 36.00 78.01 -41.18
CA LEU A 148 34.56 77.85 -41.36
C LEU A 148 33.80 79.12 -40.96
N ILE A 149 32.64 79.35 -41.58
CA ILE A 149 31.81 80.54 -41.36
C ILE A 149 30.45 80.10 -40.79
N TYR A 150 29.93 80.84 -39.81
CA TYR A 150 28.58 80.60 -39.31
C TYR A 150 27.52 80.90 -40.39
N SER A 151 26.81 79.88 -40.85
CA SER A 151 25.75 79.98 -41.87
C SER A 151 24.72 81.09 -41.61
N LYS A 152 24.36 81.36 -40.35
CA LYS A 152 23.38 82.38 -39.98
C LYS A 152 23.95 83.80 -39.80
N LYS A 153 25.26 83.96 -39.57
CA LYS A 153 25.87 85.25 -39.19
C LYS A 153 26.98 85.71 -40.12
N GLY A 154 27.42 84.88 -41.07
CA GLY A 154 28.49 85.19 -42.03
C GLY A 154 29.87 85.46 -41.40
N LYS A 155 30.02 85.31 -40.08
CA LYS A 155 31.29 85.51 -39.36
C LYS A 155 32.09 84.22 -39.29
N PRO A 156 33.43 84.28 -39.42
CA PRO A 156 34.28 83.10 -39.23
C PRO A 156 34.13 82.56 -37.80
N ILE A 157 34.15 81.23 -37.68
CA ILE A 157 34.20 80.54 -36.40
C ILE A 157 35.58 80.82 -35.80
N ALA A 158 35.61 81.35 -34.58
CA ALA A 158 36.87 81.60 -33.90
C ALA A 158 37.55 80.26 -33.54
N ASP A 159 38.86 80.17 -33.75
CA ASP A 159 39.65 78.96 -33.47
C ASP A 159 39.47 78.44 -32.04
N LYS A 160 39.34 79.35 -31.06
CA LYS A 160 39.02 79.00 -29.66
C LYS A 160 37.71 78.22 -29.51
N THR A 161 36.74 78.47 -30.38
CA THR A 161 35.44 77.76 -30.39
C THR A 161 35.57 76.37 -31.01
N VAL A 162 36.38 76.23 -32.06
CA VAL A 162 36.71 74.92 -32.66
C VAL A 162 37.44 74.04 -31.64
N GLU A 163 38.44 74.58 -30.95
CA GLU A 163 39.17 73.86 -29.88
C GLU A 163 38.25 73.46 -28.72
N ARG A 164 37.27 74.31 -28.35
CA ARG A 164 36.26 73.96 -27.35
C ARG A 164 35.38 72.78 -27.78
N PHE A 165 35.01 72.70 -29.06
CA PHE A 165 34.24 71.55 -29.56
C PHE A 165 35.06 70.26 -29.57
N LEU A 166 36.31 70.31 -30.02
CA LEU A 166 37.21 69.15 -30.04
C LEU A 166 37.51 68.60 -28.63
N THR A 167 37.72 69.49 -27.66
CA THR A 167 37.90 69.10 -26.24
C THR A 167 36.63 68.49 -25.66
N LEU A 168 35.46 69.04 -25.99
CA LEU A 168 34.18 68.46 -25.57
C LEU A 168 33.93 67.07 -26.19
N GLN A 169 34.24 66.90 -27.48
CA GLN A 169 34.14 65.62 -28.19
C GLN A 169 35.06 64.56 -27.59
N ARG A 170 36.33 64.91 -27.27
CA ARG A 170 37.25 64.03 -26.54
C ARG A 170 36.66 63.59 -25.20
N ARG A 171 36.22 64.54 -24.39
CA ARG A 171 35.61 64.25 -23.08
C ARG A 171 34.36 63.38 -23.19
N LYS A 172 33.54 63.58 -24.23
CA LYS A 172 32.34 62.76 -24.48
C LYS A 172 32.69 61.34 -24.95
N SER A 173 33.72 61.20 -25.78
CA SER A 173 34.25 59.90 -26.20
C SER A 173 34.76 59.10 -25.00
N GLU A 174 35.54 59.73 -24.11
CA GLU A 174 36.02 59.12 -22.85
C GLU A 174 34.87 58.71 -21.91
N GLN A 175 33.83 59.54 -21.81
CA GLN A 175 32.63 59.19 -21.05
C GLN A 175 31.90 57.99 -21.65
N ALA A 176 31.77 57.94 -22.98
CA ALA A 176 31.12 56.84 -23.68
C ALA A 176 31.91 55.53 -23.52
N SER A 177 33.24 55.56 -23.66
CA SER A 177 34.08 54.38 -23.47
C SER A 177 34.04 53.86 -22.02
N ALA A 178 34.05 54.76 -21.03
CA ALA A 178 33.90 54.39 -19.62
C ALA A 178 32.54 53.75 -19.33
N LEU A 179 31.46 54.27 -19.91
CA LEU A 179 30.12 53.69 -19.77
C LEU A 179 30.01 52.32 -20.45
N CYS A 180 30.53 52.16 -21.67
CA CYS A 180 30.59 50.88 -22.37
C CYS A 180 31.34 49.83 -21.54
N LEU A 181 32.48 50.21 -20.95
CA LEU A 181 33.27 49.32 -20.11
C LEU A 181 32.48 48.92 -18.84
N ARG A 182 31.82 49.88 -18.19
CA ARG A 182 30.95 49.60 -17.04
C ARG A 182 29.80 48.66 -17.41
N TYR A 183 29.15 48.88 -18.56
CA TYR A 183 28.10 48.01 -19.08
C TYR A 183 28.61 46.59 -19.31
N ILE A 184 29.76 46.41 -19.96
CA ILE A 184 30.37 45.09 -20.20
C ILE A 184 30.67 44.38 -18.88
N ARG A 185 31.23 45.09 -17.89
CA ARG A 185 31.49 44.53 -16.55
C ARG A 185 30.20 44.07 -15.88
N CYS A 186 29.17 44.91 -15.85
CA CYS A 186 27.88 44.56 -15.27
C CYS A 186 27.24 43.36 -15.98
N ARG A 187 27.25 43.34 -17.31
CA ARG A 187 26.72 42.24 -18.11
C ARG A 187 27.43 40.91 -17.80
N ASN A 188 28.76 40.93 -17.71
CA ASN A 188 29.53 39.73 -17.39
C ASN A 188 29.26 39.26 -15.95
N ALA A 189 29.17 40.18 -14.98
CA ALA A 189 28.82 39.84 -13.60
C ALA A 189 27.42 39.22 -13.48
N VAL A 190 26.44 39.72 -14.23
CA VAL A 190 25.10 39.13 -14.31
C VAL A 190 25.18 37.71 -14.88
N ALA A 191 25.91 37.51 -15.99
CA ALA A 191 26.06 36.18 -16.59
C ALA A 191 26.74 35.18 -15.61
N GLU A 192 27.75 35.62 -14.86
CA GLU A 192 28.39 34.79 -13.82
C GLU A 192 27.39 34.42 -12.70
N LEU A 193 26.63 35.40 -12.20
CA LEU A 193 25.61 35.17 -11.19
C LEU A 193 24.50 34.23 -11.69
N GLU A 194 24.04 34.36 -12.93
CA GLU A 194 23.08 33.45 -13.53
C GLU A 194 23.59 32.01 -13.60
N ILE A 195 24.87 31.81 -13.90
CA ILE A 195 25.49 30.48 -13.90
C ILE A 195 25.52 29.91 -12.49
N ILE A 196 25.82 30.74 -11.49
CA ILE A 196 25.81 30.32 -10.08
C ILE A 196 24.39 29.95 -9.65
N VAL A 197 23.40 30.77 -9.95
CA VAL A 197 21.99 30.49 -9.64
C VAL A 197 21.55 29.18 -10.29
N ARG A 198 21.82 28.97 -11.59
CA ARG A 198 21.51 27.71 -12.27
C ARG A 198 22.20 26.49 -11.64
N LYS A 199 23.42 26.65 -11.13
CA LYS A 199 24.10 25.58 -10.40
C LYS A 199 23.46 25.30 -9.04
N LEU A 200 22.91 26.32 -8.36
CA LEU A 200 22.21 26.15 -7.09
C LEU A 200 20.80 25.57 -7.27
N GLU A 201 20.14 25.85 -8.39
CA GLU A 201 18.86 25.25 -8.76
C GLU A 201 18.97 23.75 -9.09
N CYS A 202 20.17 23.28 -9.41
CA CYS A 202 20.49 21.89 -9.70
C CYS A 202 21.20 21.24 -8.49
N LEU A 203 20.52 20.35 -7.78
CA LEU A 203 21.11 19.51 -6.73
C LEU A 203 22.10 18.47 -7.32
N GLY A 204 21.96 18.16 -8.61
CA GLY A 204 22.82 17.25 -9.37
C GLY A 204 22.46 17.26 -10.86
N PRO A 205 23.17 16.49 -11.71
CA PRO A 205 22.85 16.39 -13.13
C PRO A 205 21.44 15.83 -13.32
N GLY A 206 20.52 16.69 -13.80
CA GLY A 206 19.11 16.33 -14.00
C GLY A 206 18.24 16.35 -12.74
N LEU A 207 18.77 16.76 -11.59
CA LEU A 207 18.03 16.91 -10.33
C LEU A 207 17.83 18.38 -10.01
N TYR A 208 16.62 18.88 -10.21
CA TYR A 208 16.25 20.27 -9.91
C TYR A 208 15.57 20.38 -8.55
N VAL A 209 15.82 21.48 -7.83
CA VAL A 209 15.18 21.75 -6.53
C VAL A 209 13.64 21.71 -6.64
N ALA A 210 13.07 22.27 -7.71
CA ALA A 210 11.63 22.25 -7.95
C ALA A 210 11.03 20.84 -8.06
N GLN A 211 11.79 19.87 -8.61
CA GLN A 211 11.33 18.48 -8.70
C GLN A 211 11.31 17.81 -7.32
N TYR A 212 12.28 18.14 -6.46
CA TYR A 212 12.30 17.67 -5.08
C TYR A 212 11.13 18.23 -4.28
N GLU A 213 10.84 19.53 -4.42
CA GLU A 213 9.68 20.17 -3.78
C GLU A 213 8.36 19.52 -4.26
N GLN A 214 8.23 19.27 -5.57
CA GLN A 214 7.07 18.57 -6.11
C GLN A 214 6.91 17.16 -5.54
N LEU A 215 8.00 16.40 -5.46
CA LEU A 215 7.98 15.07 -4.86
C LEU A 215 7.56 15.12 -3.39
N HIS A 216 7.98 16.15 -2.66
CA HIS A 216 7.60 16.33 -1.26
C HIS A 216 6.10 16.62 -1.11
N ILE A 217 5.54 17.47 -1.97
CA ILE A 217 4.10 17.75 -2.03
C ILE A 217 3.32 16.48 -2.36
N ASP A 218 3.76 15.72 -3.37
CA ASP A 218 3.08 14.49 -3.79
C ASP A 218 3.12 13.43 -2.68
N ASN A 219 4.24 13.29 -1.97
CA ASN A 219 4.35 12.40 -0.82
C ASN A 219 3.36 12.79 0.28
N GLN A 220 3.28 14.08 0.64
CA GLN A 220 2.32 14.57 1.62
C GLN A 220 0.86 14.30 1.19
N ASN A 221 0.55 14.47 -0.09
CA ASN A 221 -0.76 14.16 -0.66
C ASN A 221 -1.08 12.66 -0.58
N PHE A 222 -0.10 11.79 -0.86
CA PHE A 222 -0.29 10.34 -0.73
C PHE A 222 -0.49 9.91 0.73
N MET A 223 0.25 10.49 1.67
CA MET A 223 0.05 10.24 3.11
C MET A 223 -1.37 10.62 3.54
N THR A 224 -1.84 11.81 3.17
CA THR A 224 -3.21 12.25 3.45
C THR A 224 -4.24 11.27 2.87
N LYS A 225 -4.04 10.80 1.63
CA LYS A 225 -4.93 9.81 1.02
C LYS A 225 -4.91 8.47 1.74
N ILE A 226 -3.76 8.03 2.25
CA ILE A 226 -3.64 6.80 3.04
C ILE A 226 -4.44 6.95 4.33
N GLU A 227 -4.27 8.05 5.06
CA GLU A 227 -5.03 8.34 6.29
C GLU A 227 -6.54 8.32 6.04
N GLU A 228 -7.03 8.95 4.97
CA GLU A 228 -8.47 8.89 4.62
C GLU A 228 -8.96 7.46 4.36
N ARG A 229 -8.16 6.63 3.67
CA ARG A 229 -8.53 5.23 3.41
C ARG A 229 -8.49 4.39 4.69
N GLU A 230 -7.57 4.68 5.60
CA GLU A 230 -7.50 4.04 6.92
C GLU A 230 -8.74 4.36 7.75
N ASP A 231 -9.18 5.62 7.76
CA ASP A 231 -10.42 6.04 8.42
C ASP A 231 -11.65 5.35 7.82
N GLU A 232 -11.74 5.25 6.50
CA GLU A 232 -12.80 4.50 5.81
C GLU A 232 -12.78 3.01 6.16
N LEU A 233 -11.61 2.39 6.26
CA LEU A 233 -11.45 1.00 6.68
C LEU A 233 -11.89 0.79 8.13
N ILE A 234 -11.52 1.69 9.04
CA ILE A 234 -11.96 1.66 10.44
C ILE A 234 -13.49 1.75 10.51
N LYS A 235 -14.09 2.69 9.77
CA LYS A 235 -15.54 2.84 9.70
C LYS A 235 -16.23 1.58 9.15
N ASN A 236 -15.66 0.95 8.12
CA ASN A 236 -16.20 -0.29 7.56
C ASN A 236 -16.09 -1.46 8.56
N ARG A 237 -14.94 -1.60 9.24
CA ARG A 237 -14.77 -2.61 10.30
C ARG A 237 -15.80 -2.44 11.42
N SER A 238 -16.05 -1.21 11.86
CA SER A 238 -17.08 -0.90 12.85
C SER A 238 -18.49 -1.29 12.38
N LYS A 239 -18.82 -1.03 11.11
CA LYS A 239 -20.10 -1.49 10.53
C LYS A 239 -20.17 -3.01 10.47
N CYS A 240 -19.10 -3.69 10.10
CA CYS A 240 -19.06 -5.16 10.06
C CYS A 240 -19.30 -5.76 11.46
N THR A 241 -18.69 -5.19 12.51
CA THR A 241 -18.94 -5.64 13.89
C THR A 241 -20.38 -5.40 14.33
N GLU A 242 -20.98 -4.26 13.97
CA GLU A 242 -22.40 -3.96 14.24
C GLU A 242 -23.33 -4.96 13.53
N HIS A 243 -23.10 -5.24 12.25
CA HIS A 243 -23.89 -6.24 11.52
C HIS A 243 -23.74 -7.64 12.10
N ASN A 244 -22.54 -8.02 12.55
CA ASN A 244 -22.32 -9.31 13.21
C ASN A 244 -23.11 -9.43 14.52
N GLN A 245 -23.21 -8.34 15.30
CA GLN A 245 -24.06 -8.29 16.49
C GLN A 245 -25.54 -8.43 16.13
N MET A 246 -26.01 -7.71 15.11
CA MET A 246 -27.40 -7.87 14.61
C MET A 246 -27.69 -9.30 14.16
N LEU A 247 -26.77 -9.94 13.42
CA LEU A 247 -26.90 -11.33 12.99
C LEU A 247 -26.89 -12.32 14.17
N ALA A 248 -26.18 -12.02 15.25
CA ALA A 248 -26.23 -12.81 16.49
C ALA A 248 -27.61 -12.71 17.13
N HIS A 249 -28.16 -11.50 17.29
CA HIS A 249 -29.52 -11.29 17.81
C HIS A 249 -30.60 -11.95 16.96
N ILE A 250 -30.46 -11.92 15.62
CA ILE A 250 -31.40 -12.61 14.73
C ILE A 250 -31.34 -14.12 14.97
N ARG A 251 -30.13 -14.70 15.11
CA ARG A 251 -29.96 -16.12 15.43
C ARG A 251 -30.58 -16.50 16.77
N GLU A 252 -30.37 -15.69 17.81
CA GLU A 252 -30.99 -15.91 19.12
C GLU A 252 -32.52 -15.90 19.05
N LYS A 253 -33.09 -14.90 18.36
CA LYS A 253 -34.55 -14.81 18.17
C LYS A 253 -35.10 -15.98 17.38
N MET A 254 -34.40 -16.40 16.32
CA MET A 254 -34.78 -17.56 15.51
C MET A 254 -34.79 -18.83 16.36
N HIS A 255 -33.74 -19.05 17.15
CA HIS A 255 -33.66 -20.21 18.04
C HIS A 255 -34.80 -20.22 19.06
N HIS A 256 -35.11 -19.07 19.66
CA HIS A 256 -36.26 -18.95 20.56
C HIS A 256 -37.59 -19.24 19.86
N THR A 257 -37.78 -18.76 18.63
CA THR A 257 -39.01 -19.07 17.88
C THR A 257 -39.11 -20.54 17.51
N ASP A 258 -38.00 -21.21 17.21
CA ASP A 258 -37.95 -22.65 16.94
C ASP A 258 -38.38 -23.43 18.20
N GLU A 259 -37.86 -23.06 19.38
CA GLU A 259 -38.30 -23.65 20.66
C GLU A 259 -39.82 -23.48 20.89
N VAL A 260 -40.37 -22.30 20.60
CA VAL A 260 -41.81 -22.04 20.73
C VAL A 260 -42.63 -22.89 19.76
N ILE A 261 -42.13 -23.11 18.53
CA ILE A 261 -42.77 -24.00 17.56
C ILE A 261 -42.77 -25.44 18.09
N ASP A 262 -41.64 -25.94 18.58
CA ASP A 262 -41.54 -27.29 19.15
C ASP A 262 -42.55 -27.50 20.29
N PHE A 263 -42.69 -26.52 21.20
CA PHE A 263 -43.70 -26.58 22.26
C PHE A 263 -45.14 -26.61 21.71
N ALA A 264 -45.45 -25.77 20.73
CA ALA A 264 -46.77 -25.74 20.11
C ALA A 264 -47.09 -27.03 19.34
N GLU A 265 -46.10 -27.67 18.74
CA GLU A 265 -46.24 -28.99 18.10
C GLU A 265 -46.52 -30.08 19.13
N CYS A 266 -45.86 -30.06 20.29
CA CYS A 266 -46.19 -30.95 21.41
C CYS A 266 -47.63 -30.76 21.89
N ASP A 267 -48.05 -29.51 22.14
CA ASP A 267 -49.42 -29.19 22.59
C ASP A 267 -50.47 -29.66 21.56
N LEU A 268 -50.18 -29.48 20.26
CA LEU A 268 -51.03 -29.97 19.18
C LEU A 268 -51.12 -31.50 19.21
N GLY A 269 -50.00 -32.19 19.37
CA GLY A 269 -49.97 -33.66 19.47
C GLY A 269 -50.79 -34.19 20.64
N ASP A 270 -50.71 -33.55 21.81
CA ASP A 270 -51.50 -33.91 22.98
C ASP A 270 -53.00 -33.73 22.74
N ALA A 271 -53.40 -32.61 22.11
CA ALA A 271 -54.79 -32.37 21.73
C ALA A 271 -55.30 -33.38 20.68
N GLU A 272 -54.47 -33.76 19.71
CA GLU A 272 -54.81 -34.79 18.72
C GLU A 272 -55.03 -36.16 19.37
N ILE A 273 -54.19 -36.54 20.33
CA ILE A 273 -54.35 -37.77 21.13
C ILE A 273 -55.65 -37.72 21.92
N GLU A 274 -55.99 -36.60 22.56
CA GLU A 274 -57.24 -36.44 23.29
C GLU A 274 -58.47 -36.60 22.37
N VAL A 275 -58.43 -36.01 21.17
CA VAL A 275 -59.48 -36.16 20.17
C VAL A 275 -59.61 -37.62 19.71
N LEU A 276 -58.50 -38.33 19.50
CA LEU A 276 -58.51 -39.75 19.14
C LEU A 276 -59.14 -40.60 20.26
N ARG A 277 -58.76 -40.37 21.51
CA ARG A 277 -59.35 -41.05 22.68
C ARG A 277 -60.86 -40.80 22.76
N ALA A 278 -61.29 -39.55 22.61
CA ALA A 278 -62.71 -39.20 22.60
C ALA A 278 -63.47 -39.87 21.44
N ARG A 279 -62.85 -40.01 20.27
CA ARG A 279 -63.43 -40.75 19.12
C ARG A 279 -63.56 -42.24 19.40
N GLU A 280 -62.54 -42.86 19.99
CA GLU A 280 -62.56 -44.28 20.39
C GLU A 280 -63.64 -44.54 21.43
N ASP A 281 -63.73 -43.70 22.46
CA ASP A 281 -64.76 -43.75 23.49
C ASP A 281 -66.16 -43.63 22.90
N LEU A 282 -66.38 -42.66 22.00
CA LEU A 282 -67.64 -42.52 21.29
C LEU A 282 -67.95 -43.76 20.44
N GLY A 283 -66.96 -44.35 19.78
CA GLY A 283 -67.07 -45.61 19.04
C GLY A 283 -67.52 -46.77 19.93
N SER A 284 -66.91 -46.91 21.11
CA SER A 284 -67.25 -47.95 22.08
C SER A 284 -68.68 -47.78 22.63
N ILE A 285 -69.09 -46.54 22.94
CA ILE A 285 -70.44 -46.21 23.41
C ILE A 285 -71.48 -46.49 22.32
N LYS A 286 -71.21 -46.08 21.07
CA LYS A 286 -72.09 -46.37 19.92
C LYS A 286 -72.25 -47.87 19.72
N SER A 287 -71.16 -48.64 19.76
CA SER A 287 -71.19 -50.10 19.66
C SER A 287 -72.01 -50.74 20.78
N ARG A 288 -71.84 -50.30 22.04
CA ARG A 288 -72.63 -50.77 23.18
C ARG A 288 -74.12 -50.44 23.01
N ARG A 289 -74.44 -49.21 22.60
CA ARG A 289 -75.81 -48.78 22.30
C ARG A 289 -76.43 -49.65 21.21
N ASP A 290 -75.68 -49.94 20.15
CA ASP A 290 -76.17 -50.74 19.03
C ASP A 290 -76.38 -52.20 19.46
N LYS A 291 -75.48 -52.79 20.26
CA LYS A 291 -75.68 -54.12 20.89
C LYS A 291 -76.96 -54.16 21.75
N LEU A 292 -77.18 -53.15 22.59
CA LEU A 292 -78.42 -53.04 23.38
C LEU A 292 -79.65 -52.91 22.49
N ARG A 293 -79.56 -52.14 21.40
CA ARG A 293 -80.65 -52.00 20.42
C ARG A 293 -80.97 -53.33 19.74
N TRP A 294 -79.96 -54.09 19.32
CA TRP A 294 -80.13 -55.43 18.75
C TRP A 294 -80.71 -56.43 19.76
N SER A 295 -80.22 -56.41 21.01
CA SER A 295 -80.75 -57.25 22.10
C SER A 295 -82.20 -56.91 22.40
N LEU A 296 -82.55 -55.63 22.54
CA LEU A 296 -83.94 -55.18 22.74
C LEU A 296 -84.83 -55.62 21.58
N GLN A 297 -84.35 -55.51 20.34
CA GLN A 297 -85.08 -55.99 19.17
C GLN A 297 -85.27 -57.51 19.19
N GLY A 298 -84.24 -58.27 19.59
CA GLY A 298 -84.32 -59.71 19.76
C GLY A 298 -85.33 -60.13 20.83
N GLU A 299 -85.31 -59.50 22.01
CA GLU A 299 -86.29 -59.74 23.07
C GLU A 299 -87.71 -59.34 22.65
N ARG A 300 -87.87 -58.24 21.89
CA ARG A 300 -89.16 -57.87 21.29
C ARG A 300 -89.69 -58.92 20.33
N LEU A 301 -88.82 -59.51 19.51
CA LEU A 301 -89.20 -60.61 18.60
C LEU A 301 -89.59 -61.87 19.39
N LYS A 302 -88.83 -62.26 20.42
CA LYS A 302 -89.15 -63.42 21.27
C LYS A 302 -90.48 -63.26 22.02
N ALA A 303 -90.73 -62.08 22.57
CA ALA A 303 -91.96 -61.77 23.27
C ALA A 303 -93.18 -61.64 22.31
N GLY A 304 -92.95 -61.59 20.99
CA GLY A 304 -94.00 -61.62 19.98
C GLY A 304 -95.06 -60.54 20.19
N LEU A 305 -96.33 -60.94 20.15
CA LEU A 305 -97.48 -60.05 20.34
C LEU A 305 -97.59 -59.45 21.75
N LEU A 306 -96.93 -60.02 22.78
CA LEU A 306 -97.00 -59.45 24.14
C LEU A 306 -96.41 -58.03 24.21
N THR A 307 -95.50 -57.68 23.31
CA THR A 307 -94.92 -56.33 23.26
C THR A 307 -95.80 -55.31 22.55
N ARG A 308 -96.76 -55.77 21.74
CA ARG A 308 -97.70 -54.94 20.98
C ARG A 308 -99.11 -55.24 21.46
N LYS A 309 -99.49 -54.61 22.57
CA LYS A 309 -100.77 -54.81 23.26
C LYS A 309 -101.97 -54.64 22.34
N ASP A 310 -101.91 -53.68 21.42
CA ASP A 310 -102.99 -53.41 20.47
C ASP A 310 -103.23 -54.61 19.54
N LEU A 311 -102.14 -55.14 18.94
CA LEU A 311 -102.22 -56.30 18.05
C LEU A 311 -102.61 -57.60 18.78
N LEU A 312 -102.22 -57.73 20.06
CA LEU A 312 -102.65 -58.84 20.91
C LEU A 312 -104.16 -58.78 21.19
N ARG A 313 -104.68 -57.58 21.42
CA ARG A 313 -106.12 -57.36 21.64
C ARG A 313 -106.92 -57.63 20.39
N ASP A 314 -106.44 -57.15 19.22
CA ASP A 314 -107.06 -57.45 17.93
C ASP A 314 -107.07 -58.96 17.64
N TYR A 315 -105.99 -59.68 17.98
CA TYR A 315 -105.95 -61.14 17.83
C TYR A 315 -106.96 -61.82 18.75
N GLN A 316 -107.08 -61.36 20.00
CA GLN A 316 -108.07 -61.88 20.95
C GLN A 316 -109.49 -61.64 20.44
N ASP A 317 -109.79 -60.42 20.01
CA ASP A 317 -111.09 -60.03 19.46
C ASP A 317 -111.43 -60.89 18.23
N ALA A 318 -110.46 -61.12 17.32
CA ALA A 318 -110.63 -62.01 16.17
C ALA A 318 -110.83 -63.48 16.57
N THR A 319 -110.15 -63.97 17.61
CA THR A 319 -110.38 -65.34 18.12
C THR A 319 -111.76 -65.49 18.75
N ASP A 320 -112.21 -64.49 19.52
CA ASP A 320 -113.54 -64.45 20.11
C ASP A 320 -114.61 -64.41 19.01
N GLU A 321 -114.39 -63.64 17.95
CA GLU A 321 -115.25 -63.61 16.76
C GLU A 321 -115.31 -64.99 16.07
N VAL A 322 -114.18 -65.69 15.92
CA VAL A 322 -114.15 -67.05 15.35
C VAL A 322 -114.90 -68.05 16.23
N VAL A 323 -114.80 -67.94 17.56
CA VAL A 323 -115.57 -68.79 18.49
C VAL A 323 -117.06 -68.53 18.32
N GLN A 324 -117.48 -67.26 18.29
CA GLN A 324 -118.89 -66.91 18.04
C GLN A 324 -119.38 -67.45 16.69
N LEU A 325 -118.56 -67.37 15.64
CA LEU A 325 -118.90 -67.94 14.32
C LEU A 325 -118.98 -69.48 14.34
N ARG A 326 -118.14 -70.16 15.13
CA ARG A 326 -118.22 -71.62 15.32
C ARG A 326 -119.49 -72.03 16.05
N GLU A 327 -119.89 -71.29 17.09
CA GLU A 327 -121.13 -71.53 17.81
C GLU A 327 -122.34 -71.30 16.90
N LYS A 328 -122.37 -70.19 16.14
CA LYS A 328 -123.40 -69.95 15.11
C LYS A 328 -123.44 -71.06 14.07
N LYS A 329 -122.29 -71.57 13.62
CA LYS A 329 -122.23 -72.74 12.71
C LYS A 329 -122.83 -73.99 13.35
N ALA A 330 -122.54 -74.25 14.62
CA ALA A 330 -123.09 -75.40 15.33
C ALA A 330 -124.61 -75.28 15.51
N GLN A 331 -125.11 -74.09 15.85
CA GLN A 331 -126.54 -73.77 15.93
C GLN A 331 -127.24 -73.97 14.58
N LEU A 332 -126.67 -73.43 13.49
CA LEU A 332 -127.18 -73.63 12.14
C LEU A 332 -127.13 -75.11 11.72
N GLN A 333 -126.11 -75.86 12.13
CA GLN A 333 -126.07 -77.31 11.89
C GLN A 333 -127.16 -78.06 12.68
N THR A 334 -127.48 -77.66 13.90
CA THR A 334 -128.61 -78.22 14.64
C THR A 334 -129.94 -77.83 14.02
N GLU A 335 -130.08 -76.61 13.51
CA GLU A 335 -131.27 -76.18 12.76
C GLU A 335 -131.41 -76.95 11.45
N ILE A 336 -130.33 -77.13 10.70
CA ILE A 336 -130.31 -77.96 9.49
C ILE A 336 -130.69 -79.41 9.83
N LYS A 337 -130.18 -79.98 10.93
CA LYS A 337 -130.57 -81.31 11.41
C LYS A 337 -132.07 -81.38 11.77
N ASN A 338 -132.59 -80.34 12.42
CA ASN A 338 -134.01 -80.25 12.77
C ASN A 338 -134.90 -80.10 11.53
N ILE A 339 -134.51 -79.27 10.57
CA ILE A 339 -135.21 -79.10 9.29
C ILE A 339 -135.10 -80.38 8.45
N THR A 340 -133.95 -81.06 8.41
CA THR A 340 -133.85 -82.37 7.72
C THR A 340 -134.71 -83.44 8.39
N ASN A 341 -134.86 -83.41 9.71
CA ASN A 341 -135.79 -84.29 10.41
C ASN A 341 -137.25 -83.91 10.11
N GLN A 342 -137.60 -82.61 10.09
CA GLN A 342 -138.94 -82.14 9.67
C GLN A 342 -139.26 -82.48 8.21
N VAL A 343 -138.29 -82.40 7.29
CA VAL A 343 -138.43 -82.83 5.90
C VAL A 343 -138.55 -84.35 5.79
N ARG A 344 -137.87 -85.11 6.66
CA ARG A 344 -138.00 -86.57 6.74
C ARG A 344 -139.38 -86.98 7.28
N ASP A 345 -139.93 -86.22 8.22
CA ASP A 345 -141.26 -86.43 8.79
C ASP A 345 -142.37 -85.98 7.83
N ALA A 346 -142.17 -84.88 7.08
CA ALA A 346 -143.04 -84.47 5.97
C ALA A 346 -143.03 -85.49 4.82
N ARG A 347 -141.87 -86.10 4.51
CA ARG A 347 -141.78 -87.23 3.55
C ARG A 347 -142.51 -88.48 4.04
N LYS A 348 -142.49 -88.78 5.35
CA LYS A 348 -143.28 -89.87 5.94
C LYS A 348 -144.78 -89.59 5.90
N GLN A 349 -145.21 -88.33 6.09
CA GLN A 349 -146.60 -87.93 5.91
C GLN A 349 -147.07 -88.02 4.45
N MET A 350 -146.21 -87.72 3.47
CA MET A 350 -146.53 -87.89 2.05
C MET A 350 -146.63 -89.37 1.59
N CYS A 351 -145.87 -90.29 2.21
CA CYS A 351 -145.98 -91.72 1.92
C CYS A 351 -147.23 -92.39 2.55
N ALA A 352 -147.82 -91.80 3.60
CA ALA A 352 -149.06 -92.31 4.21
C ALA A 352 -150.33 -91.87 3.45
N SER A 353 -150.24 -90.82 2.62
CA SER A 353 -151.36 -90.29 1.82
C SER A 353 -151.46 -90.88 0.40
N HIS A 354 -150.51 -91.73 -0.04
CA HIS A 354 -150.52 -92.35 -1.37
C HIS A 354 -151.05 -93.80 -1.40
N THR A 355 -151.43 -94.38 -0.26
CA THR A 355 -151.99 -95.74 -0.16
C THR A 355 -153.52 -95.79 -0.01
N ASN A 356 -154.23 -94.65 -0.08
CA ASN A 356 -155.68 -94.56 0.18
C ASN A 356 -156.51 -93.86 -0.93
N ILE A 357 -156.01 -93.77 -2.19
CA ILE A 357 -156.74 -93.15 -3.32
C ILE A 357 -156.73 -94.04 -4.60
N GLU A 358 -156.42 -95.33 -4.51
CA GLU A 358 -156.54 -96.28 -5.66
C GLU A 358 -157.46 -97.50 -5.38
N ASN A 359 -158.41 -97.38 -4.45
CA ASN A 359 -159.53 -98.32 -4.33
C ASN A 359 -160.86 -97.56 -4.40
N GLU A 360 -161.69 -97.95 -5.37
CA GLU A 360 -162.97 -97.35 -5.83
C GLU A 360 -162.75 -96.15 -6.77
N VAL A 361 -162.67 -96.30 -8.10
CA VAL A 361 -163.65 -96.89 -9.04
C VAL A 361 -162.85 -97.32 -10.28
N VAL A 362 -162.82 -98.59 -10.70
CA VAL A 362 -163.73 -99.15 -11.71
C VAL A 362 -163.66 -100.68 -11.60
N LYS A 363 -164.80 -101.30 -11.28
CA LYS A 363 -165.15 -102.59 -11.88
C LYS A 363 -165.59 -102.30 -13.31
N ASP A 364 -164.76 -102.67 -14.28
CA ASP A 364 -165.22 -103.26 -15.53
C ASP A 364 -164.57 -104.64 -15.58
N GLU A 365 -165.46 -105.63 -15.45
CA GLU A 365 -165.38 -107.00 -15.96
C GLU A 365 -164.19 -107.90 -15.58
N LYS A 366 -164.49 -108.77 -14.59
CA LYS A 366 -163.97 -110.14 -14.41
C LYS A 366 -164.12 -110.98 -15.69
N PRO A 367 -163.29 -112.00 -15.94
CA PRO A 367 -163.12 -113.19 -15.07
C PRO A 367 -161.77 -113.32 -14.36
#